data_AF-A0A5C8BV14-F1
#
_entry.id   AF-A0A5C8BV14-F1
#
_cell.length_a   1.000
_cell.length_b   1.000
_cell.length_c   1.000
_cell.angle_alpha   90.00
_cell.angle_beta   90.00
_cell.angle_gamma   90.00
#
_symmetry.space_group_name_H-M   'P 1'
#
loop_
_entity.id
_entity.type
_entity.pdbx_description
1 polymer ?
#
loop_
_entity_poly.entity_id
_entity_poly.type
_entity_poly.pdbx_seq_one_letter_code
_entity_poly.pdbx_strand_id
1 'polypeptide(L)'
;DWNLSKDHPAASSSDIDYLLGHVNSVLNEPITRDDIQGVYAGLRPLLAGEDEATSKLSREHAVSTAVKGLVVIAGGKYTTYRVMAKDAVDAAVEVMGVLMERKVPPCCTENVPLIGADGYEALWNQRHHLATQHGLSVSRIEHLLNRYGALALEVLALIADKADLGQPLENAEDYLRAEVVYAASHEGARHLEDFIARRSHISIETAHRGALVVEEVAKLMGKELGWSRKQRAAEIEHYRKRVEAELHSQTMPDDETADAARMGAADVVPIDRSQH
;
A
#
# COMPACT_ATOMS: atom_id res chain seq x y z
N ASP A 1 -11.16 22.29 8.15
CA ASP A 1 -11.13 21.75 6.77
C ASP A 1 -9.71 21.73 6.26
N TRP A 2 -9.30 20.62 5.63
CA TRP A 2 -7.96 20.47 5.04
C TRP A 2 -7.94 21.09 3.65
N ASN A 3 -7.07 22.09 3.45
CA ASN A 3 -6.96 22.86 2.19
C ASN A 3 -5.60 22.71 1.48
N LEU A 4 -4.73 21.85 2.01
CA LEU A 4 -3.39 21.59 1.48
C LEU A 4 -3.40 20.42 0.49
N SER A 5 -2.21 19.92 0.10
CA SER A 5 -2.11 18.81 -0.85
C SER A 5 -2.90 17.59 -0.37
N LYS A 6 -3.61 16.96 -1.31
CA LYS A 6 -4.35 15.71 -1.06
C LYS A 6 -3.52 14.48 -1.40
N ASP A 7 -2.51 14.66 -2.26
CA ASP A 7 -1.72 13.57 -2.82
C ASP A 7 -0.63 13.13 -1.85
N HIS A 8 -0.05 14.08 -1.11
CA HIS A 8 1.04 13.82 -0.15
C HIS A 8 0.81 14.54 1.18
N PRO A 9 -0.22 14.18 1.98
CA PRO A 9 -0.38 14.75 3.32
C PRO A 9 0.87 14.47 4.15
N ALA A 10 1.31 15.48 4.90
CA ALA A 10 2.53 15.42 5.68
C ALA A 10 2.22 15.57 7.17
N ALA A 11 2.89 14.77 8.00
CA ALA A 11 2.88 14.97 9.45
C ALA A 11 3.88 16.07 9.81
N SER A 12 3.46 16.99 10.68
CA SER A 12 4.30 18.03 11.25
C SER A 12 4.96 17.56 12.55
N SER A 13 5.92 18.34 13.02
CA SER A 13 6.52 18.19 14.35
C SER A 13 5.47 18.28 15.47
N SER A 14 4.44 19.11 15.27
CA SER A 14 3.37 19.28 16.26
C SER A 14 2.49 18.04 16.39
N ASP A 15 2.22 17.32 15.30
CA ASP A 15 1.50 16.05 15.32
C ASP A 15 2.28 14.98 16.08
N ILE A 16 3.59 14.93 15.86
CA ILE A 16 4.50 14.00 16.53
C ILE A 16 4.53 14.27 18.03
N ASP A 17 4.71 15.53 18.44
CA ASP A 17 4.74 15.91 19.86
C ASP A 17 3.40 15.66 20.56
N TYR A 18 2.29 15.90 19.85
CA TYR A 18 0.95 15.61 20.36
C TYR A 18 0.78 14.12 20.67
N LEU A 19 1.14 13.24 19.72
CA LEU A 19 1.03 11.79 19.91
C LEU A 19 2.01 11.27 20.97
N LEU A 20 3.26 11.71 20.94
CA LEU A 20 4.27 11.33 21.95
C LEU A 20 3.83 11.77 23.35
N GLY A 21 3.34 13.00 23.50
CA GLY A 21 2.83 13.52 24.77
C GLY A 21 1.67 12.68 25.30
N HIS A 22 0.73 12.29 24.43
CA HIS A 22 -0.39 11.45 24.82
C HIS A 22 0.04 10.04 25.22
N VAL A 23 0.88 9.39 24.42
CA VAL A 23 1.40 8.03 24.71
C VAL A 23 2.20 8.03 26.00
N ASN A 24 3.09 9.00 26.21
CA ASN A 24 3.90 9.10 27.42
C ASN A 24 3.10 9.43 28.68
N SER A 25 1.84 9.86 28.56
CA SER A 25 0.96 10.04 29.72
C SER A 25 0.50 8.72 30.36
N VAL A 26 0.61 7.60 29.62
CA VAL A 26 0.16 6.27 30.08
C VAL A 26 1.28 5.24 30.19
N LEU A 27 2.48 5.53 29.66
CA LEU A 27 3.63 4.63 29.75
C LEU A 27 4.42 4.85 31.04
N ASN A 28 4.91 3.75 31.61
CA ASN A 28 5.85 3.80 32.75
C ASN A 28 7.25 4.24 32.31
N GLU A 29 7.69 3.81 31.13
CA GLU A 29 8.94 4.21 30.50
C GLU A 29 8.61 5.09 29.28
N PRO A 30 8.87 6.41 29.35
CA PRO A 30 8.58 7.31 28.24
C PRO A 30 9.43 6.98 27.01
N ILE A 31 8.80 7.08 25.83
CA ILE A 31 9.48 7.00 24.54
C ILE A 31 9.76 8.39 23.97
N THR A 32 10.76 8.49 23.12
CA THR A 32 11.28 9.72 22.53
C THR A 32 11.16 9.71 21.02
N ARG A 33 11.52 10.82 20.37
CA ARG A 33 11.58 10.91 18.90
C ARG A 33 12.58 9.92 18.30
N ASP A 34 13.63 9.56 19.04
CA ASP A 34 14.65 8.62 18.59
C ASP A 34 14.13 7.16 18.51
N ASP A 35 13.01 6.88 19.18
CA ASP A 35 12.34 5.57 19.15
C ASP A 35 11.41 5.42 17.93
N ILE A 36 11.15 6.49 17.17
CA ILE A 36 10.23 6.49 16.02
C ILE A 36 10.88 5.82 14.81
N GLN A 37 10.40 4.62 14.48
CA GLN A 37 10.76 3.91 13.24
C GLN A 37 9.92 4.35 12.04
N GLY A 38 8.73 4.91 12.28
CA GLY A 38 7.53 4.89 11.43
C GLY A 38 6.74 6.20 11.47
N VAL A 39 6.54 6.94 10.37
CA VAL A 39 5.54 8.04 10.33
C VAL A 39 4.77 7.96 9.02
N TYR A 40 3.44 8.07 9.09
CA TYR A 40 2.59 8.21 7.92
C TYR A 40 1.43 9.14 8.26
N ALA A 41 0.90 9.80 7.24
CA ALA A 41 -0.28 10.64 7.34
C ALA A 41 -1.29 10.21 6.28
N GLY A 42 -2.58 10.41 6.58
CA GLY A 42 -3.67 10.04 5.69
C GLY A 42 -4.87 10.94 5.90
N LEU A 43 -5.55 11.28 4.80
CA LEU A 43 -6.75 12.09 4.83
C LEU A 43 -7.99 11.19 4.88
N ARG A 44 -8.90 11.51 5.79
CA ARG A 44 -10.18 10.81 5.89
C ARG A 44 -11.24 11.52 5.02
N PRO A 45 -11.81 10.85 4.01
CA PRO A 45 -12.90 11.42 3.23
C PRO A 45 -14.18 11.42 4.07
N LEU A 46 -14.56 12.59 4.61
CA LEU A 46 -15.79 12.78 5.36
C LEU A 46 -16.89 13.33 4.45
N LEU A 47 -18.11 12.81 4.60
CA LEU A 47 -19.28 13.38 3.95
C LEU A 47 -19.70 14.64 4.71
N ALA A 48 -19.73 15.79 4.04
CA ALA A 48 -20.43 16.96 4.52
C ALA A 48 -21.92 16.81 4.18
N GLY A 49 -22.80 16.96 5.18
CA GLY A 49 -24.24 16.82 4.97
C GLY A 49 -24.89 18.14 4.56
N GLU A 50 -25.63 18.12 3.45
CA GLU A 50 -26.85 18.92 3.29
C GLU A 50 -27.93 18.02 2.67
N ASP A 51 -29.15 18.16 3.22
CA ASP A 51 -30.39 17.52 2.78
C ASP A 51 -30.69 17.84 1.30
N GLU A 52 -31.03 16.83 0.50
CA GLU A 52 -32.27 16.74 -0.30
C GLU A 52 -32.17 15.69 -1.43
N ALA A 53 -33.12 14.75 -1.39
CA ALA A 53 -33.71 14.06 -2.53
C ALA A 53 -32.78 13.55 -3.65
N THR A 54 -32.06 12.43 -3.41
CA THR A 54 -31.80 11.33 -4.40
C THR A 54 -30.81 10.27 -3.90
N SER A 55 -30.08 10.52 -2.82
CA SER A 55 -29.10 9.56 -2.30
C SER A 55 -29.74 8.51 -1.39
N LYS A 56 -29.52 7.22 -1.66
CA LYS A 56 -29.60 6.16 -0.64
C LYS A 56 -28.43 6.35 0.32
N LEU A 57 -28.57 7.29 1.27
CA LEU A 57 -27.57 7.59 2.29
C LEU A 57 -27.52 6.43 3.30
N SER A 58 -26.42 5.68 3.31
CA SER A 58 -25.97 5.01 4.52
C SER A 58 -25.36 6.07 5.43
N ARG A 59 -25.39 5.87 6.76
CA ARG A 59 -24.67 6.75 7.71
C ARG A 59 -23.15 6.77 7.47
N GLU A 60 -22.64 5.84 6.66
CA GLU A 60 -21.21 5.68 6.41
C GLU A 60 -20.77 6.06 4.99
N HIS A 61 -21.55 5.72 3.96
CA HIS A 61 -21.23 6.02 2.54
C HIS A 61 -22.47 6.45 1.76
N ALA A 62 -22.24 7.17 0.67
CA ALA A 62 -23.29 7.58 -0.27
C ALA A 62 -22.96 7.08 -1.68
N VAL A 63 -23.96 6.47 -2.34
CA VAL A 63 -23.92 6.14 -3.76
C VAL A 63 -24.95 6.99 -4.47
N SER A 64 -24.54 7.67 -5.54
CA SER A 64 -25.40 8.55 -6.34
C SER A 64 -25.10 8.45 -7.82
N THR A 65 -26.07 8.86 -8.64
CA THR A 65 -25.94 8.96 -10.10
C THR A 65 -26.11 10.42 -10.50
N ALA A 66 -25.04 11.20 -10.36
CA ALA A 66 -25.08 12.65 -10.58
C ALA A 66 -25.49 13.03 -12.02
N VAL A 67 -25.09 12.22 -13.00
CA VAL A 67 -25.50 12.34 -14.41
C VAL A 67 -25.69 10.95 -15.02
N LYS A 68 -26.42 10.88 -16.15
CA LYS A 68 -26.66 9.62 -16.84
C LYS A 68 -25.33 8.96 -17.24
N GLY A 69 -25.11 7.73 -16.78
CA GLY A 69 -23.91 6.95 -17.07
C GLY A 69 -22.74 7.15 -16.09
N LEU A 70 -22.89 7.99 -15.06
CA LEU A 70 -21.88 8.18 -14.02
C LEU A 70 -22.43 7.73 -12.66
N VAL A 71 -21.78 6.74 -12.05
CA VAL A 71 -22.01 6.35 -10.65
C VAL A 71 -20.89 6.92 -9.80
N VAL A 72 -21.26 7.61 -8.73
CA VAL A 72 -20.33 8.21 -7.77
C VAL A 72 -20.52 7.55 -6.41
N ILE A 73 -19.41 7.18 -5.78
CA ILE A 73 -19.37 6.73 -4.39
C ILE A 73 -18.51 7.69 -3.56
N ALA A 74 -19.03 8.09 -2.40
CA ALA A 74 -18.33 8.99 -1.48
C ALA A 74 -18.46 8.51 -0.02
N GLY A 75 -17.45 8.83 0.78
CA GLY A 75 -17.34 8.40 2.17
C GLY A 75 -16.96 6.93 2.32
N GLY A 76 -17.42 6.34 3.42
CA GLY A 76 -17.20 4.93 3.76
C GLY A 76 -15.99 4.68 4.66
N LYS A 77 -15.76 3.39 4.91
CA LYS A 77 -14.63 2.89 5.72
C LYS A 77 -14.01 1.71 5.01
N TYR A 78 -12.75 1.45 5.30
CA TYR A 78 -12.10 0.23 4.83
C TYR A 78 -12.89 -1.03 5.23
N THR A 79 -13.47 -1.07 6.44
CA THR A 79 -14.27 -2.20 6.91
C THR A 79 -15.57 -2.45 6.12
N THR A 80 -16.08 -1.44 5.40
CA THR A 80 -17.33 -1.53 4.62
C THR A 80 -17.11 -1.52 3.12
N TYR A 81 -15.86 -1.60 2.66
CA TYR A 81 -15.49 -1.51 1.23
C TYR A 81 -16.27 -2.48 0.33
N ARG A 82 -16.53 -3.72 0.78
CA ARG A 82 -17.26 -4.72 0.00
C ARG A 82 -18.72 -4.31 -0.24
N VAL A 83 -19.40 -3.85 0.81
CA VAL A 83 -20.80 -3.40 0.73
C VAL A 83 -20.89 -2.14 -0.11
N MET A 84 -19.95 -1.20 0.09
CA MET A 84 -19.78 -0.02 -0.75
C MET A 84 -19.63 -0.36 -2.25
N ALA A 85 -18.75 -1.31 -2.57
CA ALA A 85 -18.55 -1.75 -3.95
C ALA A 85 -19.81 -2.42 -4.52
N LYS A 86 -20.49 -3.26 -3.73
CA LYS A 86 -21.76 -3.88 -4.12
C LYS A 86 -22.80 -2.81 -4.46
N ASP A 87 -22.99 -1.82 -3.60
CA ASP A 87 -24.00 -0.77 -3.81
C ASP A 87 -23.70 0.08 -5.05
N ALA A 88 -22.42 0.37 -5.31
CA ALA A 88 -22.00 1.08 -6.52
C ALA A 88 -22.28 0.25 -7.80
N VAL A 89 -21.99 -1.05 -7.78
CA VAL A 89 -22.28 -1.95 -8.90
C VAL A 89 -23.79 -2.10 -9.11
N ASP A 90 -24.58 -2.26 -8.04
CA ASP A 90 -26.04 -2.36 -8.13
C ASP A 90 -26.65 -1.09 -8.75
N ALA A 91 -26.16 0.10 -8.37
CA ALA A 91 -26.58 1.36 -8.98
C ALA A 91 -26.22 1.43 -10.48
N ALA A 92 -25.04 0.97 -10.87
CA ALA A 92 -24.64 0.90 -12.27
C ALA A 92 -25.52 -0.07 -13.07
N VAL A 93 -25.85 -1.23 -12.49
CA VAL A 93 -26.72 -2.26 -13.09
C VAL A 93 -28.14 -1.73 -13.26
N GLU A 94 -28.67 -0.98 -12.31
CA GLU A 94 -30.01 -0.36 -12.44
C GLU A 94 -30.06 0.59 -13.65
N VAL A 95 -29.04 1.43 -13.83
CA VAL A 95 -28.93 2.33 -15.00
C VAL A 95 -28.74 1.55 -16.30
N MET A 96 -27.89 0.52 -16.31
CA MET A 96 -27.63 -0.27 -17.53
C MET A 96 -28.76 -1.20 -17.91
N GLY A 97 -29.49 -1.77 -16.95
CA GLY A 97 -30.61 -2.68 -17.19
C GLY A 97 -31.73 -2.02 -18.00
N VAL A 98 -31.96 -0.72 -17.76
CA VAL A 98 -32.89 0.11 -18.56
C VAL A 98 -32.37 0.33 -19.99
N LEU A 99 -31.04 0.41 -20.19
CA LEU A 99 -30.44 0.74 -21.48
C LEU A 99 -30.14 -0.47 -22.37
N MET A 100 -29.87 -1.63 -21.77
CA MET A 100 -29.32 -2.80 -22.46
C MET A 100 -30.26 -4.01 -22.49
N GLU A 101 -31.44 -3.93 -21.85
CA GLU A 101 -32.42 -5.04 -21.74
C GLU A 101 -31.80 -6.36 -21.24
N ARG A 102 -30.73 -6.29 -20.45
CA ARG A 102 -30.01 -7.45 -19.91
C ARG A 102 -30.20 -7.56 -18.41
N LYS A 103 -30.44 -8.79 -17.93
CA LYS A 103 -30.45 -9.12 -16.50
C LYS A 103 -29.03 -9.45 -16.03
N VAL A 104 -28.59 -8.79 -14.97
CA VAL A 104 -27.33 -9.08 -14.28
C VAL A 104 -27.64 -9.94 -13.04
N PRO A 105 -26.89 -11.03 -12.79
CA PRO A 105 -27.09 -11.86 -11.59
C PRO A 105 -26.85 -11.08 -10.28
N PRO A 106 -27.42 -11.54 -9.15
CA PRO A 106 -27.13 -10.95 -7.84
C PRO A 106 -25.64 -11.02 -7.47
N CYS A 107 -25.18 -10.03 -6.71
CA CYS A 107 -23.81 -9.98 -6.19
C CYS A 107 -23.52 -11.20 -5.28
N CYS A 108 -22.41 -11.89 -5.56
CA CYS A 108 -21.95 -13.05 -4.79
C CYS A 108 -20.70 -12.79 -3.96
N THR A 109 -20.17 -11.56 -3.92
CA THR A 109 -18.84 -11.25 -3.34
C THR A 109 -18.74 -11.50 -1.84
N GLU A 110 -19.84 -11.71 -1.14
CA GLU A 110 -19.84 -12.15 0.27
C GLU A 110 -19.22 -13.54 0.45
N ASN A 111 -19.30 -14.39 -0.58
CA ASN A 111 -18.80 -15.76 -0.57
C ASN A 111 -17.58 -15.96 -1.48
N VAL A 112 -17.00 -14.89 -2.01
CA VAL A 112 -15.81 -14.95 -2.87
C VAL A 112 -14.59 -14.66 -2.02
N PRO A 113 -13.70 -15.65 -1.78
CA PRO A 113 -12.44 -15.41 -1.09
C PRO A 113 -11.60 -14.39 -1.86
N LEU A 114 -10.85 -13.56 -1.13
CA LEU A 114 -9.82 -12.73 -1.75
C LEU A 114 -8.69 -13.61 -2.28
N ILE A 115 -7.93 -13.07 -3.23
CA ILE A 115 -6.75 -13.75 -3.77
C ILE A 115 -5.79 -14.13 -2.63
N GLY A 116 -5.25 -15.36 -2.68
CA GLY A 116 -4.40 -15.92 -1.63
C GLY A 116 -5.15 -16.46 -0.40
N ALA A 117 -6.45 -16.23 -0.22
CA ALA A 117 -7.17 -16.76 0.94
C ALA A 117 -7.45 -18.27 0.86
N ASP A 118 -7.72 -18.78 -0.36
CA ASP A 118 -8.06 -20.19 -0.55
C ASP A 118 -6.86 -21.10 -0.26
N GLY A 119 -7.05 -22.11 0.59
CA GLY A 119 -5.99 -23.06 0.99
C GLY A 119 -5.03 -22.58 2.08
N TYR A 120 -5.18 -21.36 2.62
CA TYR A 120 -4.29 -20.81 3.65
C TYR A 120 -4.09 -21.75 4.85
N GLU A 121 -5.17 -22.24 5.46
CA GLU A 121 -5.10 -23.10 6.66
C GLU A 121 -4.34 -24.40 6.40
N ALA A 122 -4.51 -24.99 5.20
CA ALA A 122 -3.80 -26.19 4.82
C ALA A 122 -2.29 -25.92 4.68
N LEU A 123 -1.91 -24.77 4.13
CA LEU A 123 -0.52 -24.36 3.98
C LEU A 123 0.11 -23.98 5.31
N TRP A 124 -0.63 -23.29 6.19
CA TRP A 124 -0.18 -22.96 7.54
C TRP A 124 0.19 -24.20 8.35
N ASN A 125 -0.62 -25.26 8.24
CA ASN A 125 -0.33 -26.55 8.87
C ASN A 125 0.89 -27.26 8.25
N GLN A 126 1.24 -26.94 7.00
CA GLN A 126 2.40 -27.49 6.28
C GLN A 126 3.67 -26.64 6.38
N ARG A 127 3.65 -25.51 7.09
CA ARG A 127 4.76 -24.54 7.09
C ARG A 127 6.12 -25.12 7.46
N HIS A 128 6.19 -26.11 8.36
CA HIS A 128 7.44 -26.80 8.71
C HIS A 128 7.99 -27.64 7.55
N HIS A 129 7.09 -28.29 6.79
CA HIS A 129 7.47 -29.03 5.60
C HIS A 129 7.97 -28.09 4.50
N LEU A 130 7.24 -26.99 4.25
CA LEU A 130 7.64 -25.97 3.30
C LEU A 130 9.01 -25.35 3.64
N ALA A 131 9.25 -25.07 4.92
CA ALA A 131 10.53 -24.56 5.41
C ALA A 131 11.68 -25.53 5.06
N THR A 132 11.48 -26.82 5.32
CA THR A 132 12.47 -27.86 5.02
C THR A 132 12.70 -28.00 3.52
N GLN A 133 11.62 -28.02 2.73
CA GLN A 133 11.68 -28.18 1.28
C GLN A 133 12.44 -27.04 0.59
N HIS A 134 12.24 -25.80 1.04
CA HIS A 134 12.84 -24.61 0.43
C HIS A 134 14.13 -24.13 1.12
N GLY A 135 14.59 -24.81 2.18
CA GLY A 135 15.78 -24.43 2.92
C GLY A 135 15.66 -23.08 3.64
N LEU A 136 14.43 -22.71 4.05
CA LEU A 136 14.12 -21.46 4.76
C LEU A 136 13.79 -21.75 6.22
N SER A 137 13.84 -20.73 7.07
CA SER A 137 13.31 -20.85 8.43
C SER A 137 11.78 -20.93 8.42
N VAL A 138 11.22 -21.54 9.46
CA VAL A 138 9.75 -21.57 9.65
C VAL A 138 9.18 -20.15 9.75
N SER A 139 9.88 -19.24 10.43
CA SER A 139 9.47 -17.83 10.53
C SER A 139 9.38 -17.12 9.18
N ARG A 140 10.24 -17.46 8.22
CA ARG A 140 10.17 -16.91 6.85
C ARG A 140 8.98 -17.47 6.09
N ILE A 141 8.64 -18.74 6.27
CA ILE A 141 7.40 -19.31 5.71
C ILE A 141 6.16 -18.65 6.33
N GLU A 142 6.16 -18.46 7.65
CA GLU A 142 5.06 -17.79 8.36
C GLU A 142 4.89 -16.35 7.88
N HIS A 143 5.98 -15.60 7.69
CA HIS A 143 5.96 -14.27 7.09
C HIS A 143 5.31 -14.28 5.70
N LEU A 144 5.77 -15.16 4.80
CA LEU A 144 5.23 -15.25 3.44
C LEU A 144 3.74 -15.65 3.46
N LEU A 145 3.33 -16.59 4.30
CA LEU A 145 1.93 -17.00 4.42
C LEU A 145 1.06 -15.88 4.97
N ASN A 146 1.49 -15.18 6.02
CA ASN A 146 0.73 -14.07 6.59
C ASN A 146 0.59 -12.90 5.62
N ARG A 147 1.55 -12.72 4.71
CA ARG A 147 1.55 -11.63 3.73
C ARG A 147 0.82 -11.96 2.43
N TYR A 148 1.07 -13.14 1.87
CA TYR A 148 0.63 -13.54 0.52
C TYR A 148 -0.47 -14.62 0.55
N GLY A 149 -0.79 -15.17 1.72
CA GLY A 149 -1.66 -16.33 1.83
C GLY A 149 -1.11 -17.50 1.02
N ALA A 150 -1.97 -18.17 0.25
CA ALA A 150 -1.59 -19.25 -0.64
C ALA A 150 -0.71 -18.83 -1.83
N LEU A 151 -0.69 -17.54 -2.18
CA LEU A 151 0.26 -17.04 -3.19
C LEU A 151 1.71 -17.11 -2.73
N ALA A 152 1.97 -17.39 -1.44
CA ALA A 152 3.31 -17.69 -0.94
C ALA A 152 3.99 -18.83 -1.74
N LEU A 153 3.22 -19.77 -2.29
CA LEU A 153 3.77 -20.82 -3.15
C LEU A 153 4.39 -20.28 -4.44
N GLU A 154 3.84 -19.19 -5.00
CA GLU A 154 4.41 -18.53 -6.18
C GLU A 154 5.74 -17.84 -5.83
N VAL A 155 5.81 -17.19 -4.67
CA VAL A 155 7.05 -16.59 -4.15
C VAL A 155 8.11 -17.67 -3.90
N LEU A 156 7.72 -18.80 -3.30
CA LEU A 156 8.60 -19.94 -3.07
C LEU A 156 9.08 -20.59 -4.38
N ALA A 157 8.27 -20.57 -5.44
CA ALA A 157 8.66 -21.04 -6.76
C ALA A 157 9.78 -20.16 -7.36
N LEU A 158 9.72 -18.84 -7.19
CA LEU A 158 10.81 -17.94 -7.60
C LEU A 158 12.13 -18.29 -6.89
N ILE A 159 12.06 -18.66 -5.61
CA ILE A 159 13.23 -19.10 -4.84
C ILE A 159 13.76 -20.45 -5.33
N ALA A 160 12.87 -21.38 -5.68
CA ALA A 160 13.25 -22.68 -6.24
C ALA A 160 13.96 -22.53 -7.59
N ASP A 161 13.48 -21.62 -8.45
CA ASP A 161 14.09 -21.32 -9.75
C ASP A 161 15.44 -20.61 -9.58
N LYS A 162 15.54 -19.73 -8.58
CA LYS A 162 16.73 -18.92 -8.35
C LYS A 162 17.01 -18.76 -6.86
N ALA A 163 17.85 -19.66 -6.34
CA ALA A 163 18.12 -19.78 -4.90
C ALA A 163 18.63 -18.49 -4.22
N ASP A 164 19.28 -17.57 -4.95
CA ASP A 164 19.71 -16.28 -4.38
C ASP A 164 18.55 -15.35 -4.03
N LEU A 165 17.34 -15.60 -4.55
CA LEU A 165 16.13 -14.85 -4.18
C LEU A 165 15.61 -15.22 -2.79
N GLY A 166 16.04 -16.35 -2.23
CA GLY A 166 15.75 -16.73 -0.85
C GLY A 166 16.61 -16.00 0.20
N GLN A 167 17.53 -15.13 -0.24
CA GLN A 167 18.32 -14.30 0.68
C GLN A 167 17.51 -13.09 1.17
N PRO A 168 17.70 -12.67 2.44
CA PRO A 168 17.11 -11.44 2.95
C PRO A 168 17.67 -10.22 2.21
N LEU A 169 16.90 -9.13 2.20
CA LEU A 169 17.37 -7.81 1.80
C LEU A 169 18.29 -7.21 2.85
N GLU A 170 19.36 -6.54 2.42
CA GLU A 170 20.31 -5.90 3.32
C GLU A 170 19.68 -4.66 3.97
N ASN A 171 19.73 -4.55 5.31
CA ASN A 171 19.04 -3.52 6.12
C ASN A 171 17.50 -3.65 6.13
N ALA A 172 16.95 -4.73 5.61
CA ALA A 172 15.52 -5.03 5.68
C ALA A 172 15.33 -6.54 5.76
N GLU A 173 15.99 -7.16 6.74
CA GLU A 173 16.21 -8.61 6.78
C GLU A 173 14.93 -9.42 6.85
N ASP A 174 13.83 -8.78 7.25
CA ASP A 174 12.51 -9.40 7.30
C ASP A 174 11.92 -9.74 5.94
N TYR A 175 12.40 -9.08 4.89
CA TYR A 175 11.94 -9.26 3.53
C TYR A 175 12.98 -10.02 2.70
N LEU A 176 12.50 -10.95 1.88
CA LEU A 176 13.31 -11.70 0.94
C LEU A 176 13.42 -10.97 -0.40
N ARG A 177 14.52 -11.19 -1.12
CA ARG A 177 14.69 -10.69 -2.50
C ARG A 177 13.59 -11.19 -3.45
N ALA A 178 13.04 -12.38 -3.19
CA ALA A 178 11.92 -12.94 -3.95
C ALA A 178 10.66 -12.05 -3.89
N GLU A 179 10.39 -11.40 -2.75
CA GLU A 179 9.23 -10.53 -2.58
C GLU A 179 9.32 -9.30 -3.49
N VAL A 180 10.54 -8.77 -3.70
CA VAL A 180 10.79 -7.67 -4.65
C VAL A 180 10.45 -8.08 -6.08
N VAL A 181 10.91 -9.27 -6.48
CA VAL A 181 10.68 -9.79 -7.83
C VAL A 181 9.20 -10.09 -8.02
N TYR A 182 8.56 -10.70 -7.03
CA TYR A 182 7.14 -11.02 -7.05
C TYR A 182 6.28 -9.77 -7.19
N ALA A 183 6.58 -8.71 -6.43
CA ALA A 183 5.88 -7.44 -6.51
C ALA A 183 5.91 -6.85 -7.94
N ALA A 184 7.08 -6.88 -8.60
CA ALA A 184 7.25 -6.36 -9.95
C ALA A 184 6.56 -7.21 -11.03
N SER A 185 6.62 -8.53 -10.90
CA SER A 185 6.13 -9.48 -11.92
C SER A 185 4.65 -9.82 -11.79
N HIS A 186 4.11 -9.90 -10.57
CA HIS A 186 2.76 -10.41 -10.29
C HIS A 186 1.82 -9.36 -9.68
N GLU A 187 2.33 -8.43 -8.87
CA GLU A 187 1.49 -7.48 -8.11
C GLU A 187 1.40 -6.07 -8.71
N GLY A 188 1.98 -5.90 -9.91
CA GLY A 188 1.92 -4.66 -10.67
C GLY A 188 2.75 -3.52 -10.09
N ALA A 189 3.78 -3.79 -9.27
CA ALA A 189 4.70 -2.76 -8.83
C ALA A 189 5.51 -2.22 -10.01
N ARG A 190 5.47 -0.90 -10.23
CA ARG A 190 6.11 -0.22 -11.37
C ARG A 190 7.18 0.75 -10.96
N HIS A 191 7.22 1.16 -9.69
CA HIS A 191 8.20 2.09 -9.14
C HIS A 191 8.72 1.58 -7.80
N LEU A 192 9.88 2.08 -7.35
CA LEU A 192 10.47 1.61 -6.08
C LEU A 192 9.54 1.81 -4.88
N GLU A 193 8.77 2.90 -4.89
CA GLU A 193 7.78 3.18 -3.86
C GLU A 193 6.67 2.12 -3.78
N ASP A 194 6.27 1.54 -4.92
CA ASP A 194 5.24 0.50 -4.94
C ASP A 194 5.67 -0.70 -4.11
N PHE A 195 6.94 -1.10 -4.19
CA PHE A 195 7.46 -2.16 -3.33
C PHE A 195 7.69 -1.65 -1.91
N ILE A 196 8.55 -0.65 -1.71
CA ILE A 196 9.09 -0.30 -0.38
C ILE A 196 8.01 0.25 0.56
N ALA A 197 6.99 0.94 0.03
CA ALA A 197 5.94 1.56 0.84
C ALA A 197 4.58 0.85 0.78
N ARG A 198 4.29 0.06 -0.26
CA ARG A 198 2.94 -0.51 -0.47
C ARG A 198 2.89 -2.04 -0.48
N ARG A 199 3.83 -2.71 -1.17
CA ARG A 199 3.90 -4.20 -1.23
C ARG A 199 4.79 -4.80 -0.16
N SER A 200 5.56 -3.98 0.54
CA SER A 200 6.24 -4.23 1.81
C SER A 200 5.87 -3.11 2.78
N HIS A 201 6.32 -3.18 4.04
CA HIS A 201 6.21 -2.10 5.00
C HIS A 201 7.57 -1.51 5.41
N ILE A 202 8.63 -1.75 4.61
CA ILE A 202 10.00 -1.30 4.91
C ILE A 202 10.03 0.21 5.22
N SER A 203 9.26 1.03 4.51
CA SER A 203 9.19 2.48 4.75
C SER A 203 8.75 2.90 6.17
N ILE A 204 7.96 2.07 6.86
CA ILE A 204 7.41 2.38 8.19
C ILE A 204 7.94 1.46 9.30
N GLU A 205 8.55 0.32 8.93
CA GLU A 205 9.16 -0.64 9.87
C GLU A 205 10.66 -0.43 10.07
N THR A 206 11.30 0.44 9.26
CA THR A 206 12.74 0.74 9.37
C THR A 206 12.98 2.25 9.55
N ALA A 207 13.85 2.62 10.50
CA ALA A 207 14.24 4.03 10.73
C ALA A 207 14.79 4.71 9.47
N HIS A 208 15.49 3.98 8.60
CA HIS A 208 16.03 4.53 7.36
C HIS A 208 14.98 4.62 6.23
N ARG A 209 13.71 4.27 6.46
CA ARG A 209 12.62 4.41 5.48
C ARG A 209 12.89 3.70 4.15
N GLY A 210 13.65 2.60 4.16
CA GLY A 210 14.11 1.95 2.93
C GLY A 210 15.21 2.67 2.12
N ALA A 211 15.73 3.82 2.56
CA ALA A 211 16.81 4.54 1.86
C ALA A 211 18.11 3.74 1.75
N LEU A 212 18.38 2.82 2.69
CA LEU A 212 19.56 1.93 2.65
C LEU A 212 19.37 0.70 1.76
N VAL A 213 18.13 0.26 1.50
CA VAL A 213 17.84 -0.92 0.66
C VAL A 213 17.51 -0.56 -0.80
N VAL A 214 17.24 0.72 -1.08
CA VAL A 214 16.73 1.22 -2.36
C VAL A 214 17.56 0.77 -3.58
N GLU A 215 18.89 0.69 -3.45
CA GLU A 215 19.75 0.29 -4.57
C GLU A 215 19.61 -1.18 -4.93
N GLU A 216 19.47 -2.04 -3.92
CA GLU A 216 19.25 -3.48 -4.09
C GLU A 216 17.86 -3.74 -4.70
N VAL A 217 16.83 -3.10 -4.16
CA VAL A 217 15.46 -3.17 -4.70
C VAL A 217 15.45 -2.73 -6.17
N ALA A 218 16.11 -1.61 -6.49
CA ALA A 218 16.17 -1.10 -7.86
C ALA A 218 16.94 -2.01 -8.82
N LYS A 219 17.88 -2.81 -8.33
CA LYS A 219 18.56 -3.83 -9.13
C LYS A 219 17.61 -4.97 -9.49
N LEU A 220 16.85 -5.45 -8.51
CA LEU A 220 15.93 -6.58 -8.66
C LEU A 220 14.72 -6.19 -9.52
N MET A 221 14.01 -5.11 -9.15
CA MET A 221 12.90 -4.58 -9.93
C MET A 221 13.34 -4.15 -11.32
N GLY A 222 14.49 -3.47 -11.44
CA GLY A 222 14.99 -3.01 -12.74
C GLY A 222 15.33 -4.15 -13.70
N LYS A 223 15.76 -5.30 -13.18
CA LYS A 223 15.96 -6.50 -14.01
C LYS A 223 14.62 -7.04 -14.51
N GLU A 224 13.62 -7.13 -13.64
CA GLU A 224 12.30 -7.66 -13.97
C GLU A 224 11.51 -6.75 -14.93
N LEU A 225 11.59 -5.44 -14.72
CA LEU A 225 10.87 -4.42 -15.48
C LEU A 225 11.65 -3.91 -16.71
N GLY A 226 12.86 -4.40 -16.96
CA GLY A 226 13.69 -3.99 -18.09
C GLY A 226 14.20 -2.54 -18.00
N TRP A 227 14.44 -2.02 -16.80
CA TRP A 227 14.91 -0.65 -16.63
C TRP A 227 16.33 -0.43 -17.18
N SER A 228 16.50 0.68 -17.90
CA SER A 228 17.82 1.17 -18.24
C SER A 228 18.59 1.63 -17.00
N ARG A 229 19.92 1.74 -17.10
CA ARG A 229 20.75 2.34 -16.03
C ARG A 229 20.28 3.75 -15.64
N LYS A 230 19.81 4.52 -16.62
CA LYS A 230 19.28 5.87 -16.41
C LYS A 230 17.97 5.82 -15.62
N GLN A 231 17.05 4.93 -15.98
CA GLN A 231 15.78 4.76 -15.24
C GLN A 231 16.05 4.33 -13.81
N ARG A 232 16.91 3.33 -13.59
CA ARG A 232 17.26 2.85 -12.25
C ARG A 232 17.84 3.98 -11.38
N ALA A 233 18.73 4.80 -11.93
CA ALA A 233 19.29 5.95 -11.21
C ALA A 233 18.23 7.01 -10.89
N ALA A 234 17.31 7.28 -11.83
CA ALA A 234 16.22 8.23 -11.62
C ALA A 234 15.25 7.76 -10.52
N GLU A 235 14.88 6.48 -10.51
CA GLU A 235 14.03 5.88 -9.48
C GLU A 235 14.67 5.95 -8.09
N ILE A 236 15.96 5.61 -7.97
CA ILE A 236 16.70 5.68 -6.71
C ILE A 236 16.74 7.12 -6.18
N GLU A 237 17.11 8.07 -7.04
CA GLU A 237 17.18 9.48 -6.70
C GLU A 237 15.82 10.03 -6.27
N HIS A 238 14.76 9.70 -7.01
CA HIS A 238 13.41 10.08 -6.69
C HIS A 238 12.96 9.53 -5.33
N TYR A 239 13.21 8.24 -5.05
CA TYR A 239 12.85 7.63 -3.78
C TYR A 239 13.60 8.27 -2.60
N ARG A 240 14.91 8.54 -2.75
CA ARG A 240 15.71 9.22 -1.72
C ARG A 240 15.18 10.62 -1.43
N LYS A 241 14.88 11.41 -2.45
CA LYS A 241 14.27 12.74 -2.30
C LYS A 241 12.92 12.69 -1.59
N ARG A 242 12.10 11.67 -1.86
CA ARG A 242 10.84 11.47 -1.12
C ARG A 242 11.10 11.20 0.36
N VAL A 243 12.04 10.32 0.69
CA VAL A 243 12.40 10.06 2.09
C VAL A 243 12.93 11.33 2.78
N GLU A 244 13.81 12.08 2.13
CA GLU A 244 14.35 13.35 2.65
C GLU A 244 13.24 14.39 2.89
N ALA A 245 12.33 14.56 1.93
CA ALA A 245 11.19 15.47 2.06
C ALA A 245 10.24 15.07 3.21
N GLU A 246 10.04 13.76 3.41
CA GLU A 246 9.24 13.23 4.51
C GLU A 246 9.86 13.51 5.87
N LEU A 247 11.17 13.25 6.01
CA LEU A 247 11.90 13.53 7.24
C LEU A 247 11.94 15.03 7.52
N HIS A 248 12.08 15.86 6.48
CA HIS A 248 12.06 17.29 6.63
C HIS A 248 10.70 17.82 7.11
N SER A 249 9.58 17.31 6.56
CA SER A 249 8.24 17.75 6.99
C SER A 249 8.00 17.48 8.48
N GLN A 250 8.54 16.39 9.01
CA GLN A 250 8.43 16.00 10.42
C GLN A 250 9.19 16.94 11.38
N THR A 251 10.07 17.79 10.85
CA THR A 251 10.76 18.85 11.61
C THR A 251 10.04 20.20 11.55
N MET A 252 9.05 20.34 10.67
CA MET A 252 8.32 21.59 10.47
C MET A 252 7.28 21.79 11.58
N PRO A 253 7.08 23.02 12.06
CA PRO A 253 6.27 23.27 13.25
C PRO A 253 4.76 23.11 13.04
N ASP A 254 4.28 23.19 11.79
CA ASP A 254 2.85 23.20 11.45
C ASP A 254 2.57 22.52 10.10
N ASP A 255 1.28 22.25 9.83
CA ASP A 255 0.82 21.55 8.62
C ASP A 255 1.19 22.28 7.33
N GLU A 256 1.15 23.62 7.31
CA GLU A 256 1.45 24.41 6.10
C GLU A 256 2.92 24.28 5.70
N THR A 257 3.82 24.41 6.68
CA THR A 257 5.26 24.28 6.46
C THR A 257 5.66 22.81 6.20
N ALA A 258 5.00 21.85 6.83
CA ALA A 258 5.19 20.43 6.57
C ALA A 258 4.76 20.03 5.14
N ASP A 259 3.61 20.51 4.66
CA ASP A 259 3.14 20.28 3.29
C ASP A 259 4.10 20.88 2.26
N ALA A 260 4.56 22.12 2.48
CA ALA A 260 5.53 22.77 1.62
C ALA A 260 6.86 21.98 1.53
N ALA A 261 7.36 21.46 2.66
CA ALA A 261 8.53 20.59 2.70
C ALA A 261 8.32 19.28 1.93
N ARG A 262 7.11 18.70 2.03
CA ARG A 262 6.75 17.45 1.36
C ARG A 262 6.66 17.61 -0.17
N MET A 263 6.12 18.73 -0.63
CA MET A 263 5.94 19.06 -2.05
C MET A 263 7.25 19.37 -2.80
N GLY A 264 8.37 19.53 -2.09
CA GLY A 264 9.70 19.71 -2.71
C GLY A 264 10.20 18.48 -3.48
N ALA A 265 9.64 17.30 -3.23
CA ALA A 265 9.92 16.09 -4.00
C ALA A 265 8.94 15.99 -5.19
N ALA A 266 9.47 15.83 -6.41
CA ALA A 266 8.65 15.62 -7.59
C ALA A 266 7.84 14.32 -7.50
N ASP A 267 6.69 14.27 -8.17
CA ASP A 267 5.93 13.03 -8.35
C ASP A 267 6.70 12.02 -9.22
N VAL A 268 6.35 10.74 -9.03
CA VAL A 268 6.84 9.63 -9.84
C VAL A 268 6.49 9.89 -11.31
N VAL A 269 7.49 10.16 -12.13
CA VAL A 269 7.29 10.40 -13.57
C VAL A 269 6.87 9.10 -14.26
N PRO A 270 5.85 9.10 -15.14
CA PRO A 270 5.42 7.90 -15.86
C PRO A 270 6.57 7.26 -16.64
N ILE A 271 6.65 5.94 -16.59
CA ILE A 271 7.61 5.14 -17.37
C ILE A 271 7.44 5.48 -18.85
N ASP A 272 8.48 6.04 -19.47
CA ASP A 272 8.51 6.30 -20.90
C ASP A 272 8.43 4.97 -21.67
N ARG A 273 7.27 4.72 -22.30
CA ARG A 273 7.02 3.53 -23.11
C ARG A 273 7.60 3.62 -24.52
N SER A 274 8.38 4.66 -24.86
CA SER A 274 8.89 4.88 -26.22
C SER A 274 10.09 4.00 -26.64
N GLN A 275 10.45 2.96 -25.86
CA GLN A 275 11.58 2.07 -26.17
C GLN A 275 11.24 0.57 -26.21
N HIS A 276 10.04 0.22 -26.66
CA HIS A 276 9.71 -1.15 -27.10
C HIS A 276 9.19 -1.15 -28.53
#